data_AF-A0A7V7E557-F1
#
_entry.id   AF-A0A7V7E557-F1
#
_cell.length_a   1.000
_cell.length_b   1.000
_cell.length_c   1.000
_cell.angle_alpha   90.00
_cell.angle_beta   90.00
_cell.angle_gamma   90.00
#
_symmetry.space_group_name_H-M   'P 1'
#
loop_
_entity.id
_entity.type
_entity.pdbx_description
1 polymer ?
#
loop_
_entity_poly.entity_id
_entity_poly.type
_entity_poly.pdbx_seq_one_letter_code
_entity_poly.pdbx_strand_id
1 'polypeptide(L)'
;MIRRARRARSGRTELARCARSALPGGACARRLRDERERSDWRVERPAASAEVSQAAGGGARRLRDETLFSKLHLALAFLTRLPLPPPAPPFALAGAMGMFPLVGLVVGCAGAGVYALAASVLAPGPSVWLALAATVLVTGGLHEDGLADVADGFGGGTDKTAKLAIMKDSRIGSFGVLALALGLLLRGTALAQLARPELVAGALIAAHVLSRAVLPLVLRGLAPARDGGLGAGAGRPEPAVCLLALALGLALCLVVLPKITAVAALLAALLAAGGMALLAQRQIGGHTGDVLGAVQQLAETAVLLTLAALP
;
A
#
# COMPACT_ATOMS: atom_id res chain seq x y z
N MET A 1 -8.83 29.82 6.48
CA MET A 1 -8.65 30.44 5.16
C MET A 1 -7.63 29.61 4.38
N ILE A 2 -8.11 28.69 3.54
CA ILE A 2 -7.35 27.59 2.92
C ILE A 2 -6.73 28.07 1.60
N ARG A 3 -5.39 28.02 1.47
CA ARG A 3 -4.74 28.14 0.16
C ARG A 3 -4.76 26.78 -0.53
N ARG A 4 -5.69 26.63 -1.48
CA ARG A 4 -5.75 25.51 -2.45
C ARG A 4 -4.47 25.51 -3.30
N ALA A 5 -3.75 24.40 -3.33
CA ALA A 5 -2.80 24.12 -4.40
C ALA A 5 -3.59 23.93 -5.71
N ARG A 6 -3.50 24.91 -6.62
CA ARG A 6 -4.04 24.77 -7.98
C ARG A 6 -3.25 23.65 -8.68
N ARG A 7 -3.93 22.56 -9.04
CA ARG A 7 -3.48 21.66 -10.11
C ARG A 7 -3.18 22.53 -11.34
N ALA A 8 -1.94 22.49 -11.83
CA ALA A 8 -1.60 23.06 -13.12
C ALA A 8 -2.49 22.40 -14.18
N ARG A 9 -3.35 23.20 -14.81
CA ARG A 9 -4.16 22.77 -15.94
C ARG A 9 -3.23 22.58 -17.15
N SER A 10 -3.16 21.33 -17.63
CA SER A 10 -2.96 20.93 -19.02
C SER A 10 -1.69 21.38 -19.78
N GLY A 11 -0.74 20.46 -19.95
CA GLY A 11 0.25 20.55 -21.04
C GLY A 11 -0.36 20.49 -22.46
N ARG A 12 -1.65 20.13 -22.61
CA ARG A 12 -2.34 20.11 -23.92
C ARG A 12 -2.92 21.46 -24.38
N THR A 13 -3.21 22.42 -23.48
CA THR A 13 -3.74 23.73 -23.94
C THR A 13 -2.65 24.74 -24.33
N GLU A 14 -1.42 24.58 -23.82
CA GLU A 14 -0.29 25.45 -24.20
C GLU A 14 0.35 25.05 -25.52
N LEU A 15 0.42 23.75 -25.85
CA LEU A 15 0.81 23.29 -27.19
C LEU A 15 -0.13 23.87 -28.27
N ALA A 16 -1.43 23.94 -27.97
CA ALA A 16 -2.43 24.55 -28.86
C ALA A 16 -2.37 26.09 -28.91
N ARG A 17 -1.66 26.75 -27.99
CA ARG A 17 -1.36 28.20 -28.04
C ARG A 17 -0.05 28.50 -28.77
N CYS A 18 1.00 27.69 -28.62
CA CYS A 18 2.25 27.88 -29.38
C CYS A 18 2.06 27.65 -30.89
N ALA A 19 1.13 26.77 -31.28
CA ALA A 19 0.76 26.60 -32.70
C ALA A 19 0.00 27.79 -33.30
N ARG A 20 -0.51 28.73 -32.47
CA ARG A 20 -1.29 29.90 -32.91
C ARG A 20 -0.55 31.23 -32.78
N SER A 21 0.58 31.29 -32.08
CA SER A 21 1.40 32.50 -32.01
C SER A 21 2.46 32.45 -33.10
N ALA A 22 2.53 33.52 -33.91
CA ALA A 22 3.52 33.72 -34.97
C ALA A 22 4.93 34.02 -34.41
N LEU A 23 5.42 33.17 -33.50
CA LEU A 23 6.77 33.26 -32.96
C LEU A 23 7.71 32.39 -33.81
N PRO A 24 8.89 32.90 -34.19
CA PRO A 24 9.85 32.13 -34.97
C PRO A 24 10.24 30.83 -34.23
N GLY A 25 10.30 29.72 -34.97
CA GLY A 25 10.39 28.35 -34.42
C GLY A 25 11.52 28.09 -33.41
N GLY A 26 12.58 28.91 -33.44
CA GLY A 26 13.67 28.85 -32.46
C GLY A 26 13.35 29.41 -31.07
N ALA A 27 12.28 30.19 -30.89
CA ALA A 27 11.90 30.78 -29.61
C ALA A 27 10.96 29.89 -28.77
N CYS A 28 10.00 29.19 -29.40
CA CYS A 28 9.13 28.23 -28.72
C CYS A 28 9.93 26.98 -28.26
N ALA A 29 10.90 26.53 -29.07
CA ALA A 29 11.77 25.40 -28.72
C ALA A 29 12.75 25.69 -27.57
N ARG A 30 13.11 26.96 -27.33
CA ARG A 30 13.94 27.37 -26.19
C ARG A 30 13.13 27.46 -24.90
N ARG A 31 11.93 28.04 -24.94
CA ARG A 31 11.05 28.17 -23.78
C ARG A 31 10.54 26.81 -23.25
N LEU A 32 10.27 25.85 -24.13
CA LEU A 32 9.92 24.46 -23.73
C LEU A 32 11.10 23.68 -23.15
N ARG A 33 12.34 24.07 -23.47
CA ARG A 33 13.56 23.47 -22.93
C ARG A 33 13.85 24.00 -21.52
N ASP A 34 13.71 25.31 -21.31
CA ASP A 34 13.84 25.95 -19.99
C ASP A 34 12.81 25.45 -18.97
N GLU A 35 11.57 25.16 -19.40
CA GLU A 35 10.55 24.60 -18.48
C GLU A 35 10.77 23.12 -18.17
N ARG A 36 11.31 22.33 -19.12
CA ARG A 36 11.75 20.96 -18.82
C ARG A 36 12.92 20.95 -17.83
N GLU A 37 13.88 21.84 -17.99
CA GLU A 37 15.02 21.98 -17.08
C GLU A 37 14.64 22.47 -15.67
N ARG A 38 13.54 23.21 -15.52
CA ARG A 38 12.98 23.58 -14.19
C ARG A 38 12.17 22.46 -13.53
N SER A 39 11.69 21.48 -14.28
CA SER A 39 10.97 20.31 -13.76
C SER A 39 11.90 19.14 -13.39
N ASP A 40 13.19 19.29 -13.71
CA ASP A 40 14.23 18.31 -13.42
C ASP A 40 14.69 18.48 -11.97
N TRP A 41 14.28 17.55 -11.10
CA TRP A 41 14.79 17.44 -9.74
C TRP A 41 16.26 17.04 -9.82
N ARG A 42 17.12 18.03 -10.03
CA ARG A 42 18.57 17.87 -10.01
C ARG A 42 18.97 17.53 -8.57
N VAL A 43 19.05 16.24 -8.29
CA VAL A 43 19.84 15.70 -7.18
C VAL A 43 21.28 16.07 -7.51
N GLU A 44 21.76 17.18 -6.96
CA GLU A 44 23.18 17.47 -6.95
C GLU A 44 23.87 16.32 -6.21
N ARG A 45 24.64 15.53 -6.96
CA ARG A 45 25.56 14.54 -6.40
C ARG A 45 26.67 15.31 -5.67
N PRO A 46 26.90 15.10 -4.38
CA PRO A 46 28.12 15.59 -3.74
C PRO A 46 29.32 14.94 -4.43
N ALA A 47 30.33 15.75 -4.78
CA ALA A 47 31.59 15.25 -5.27
C ALA A 47 32.20 14.31 -4.23
N ALA A 48 32.41 13.05 -4.62
CA ALA A 48 33.01 12.04 -3.78
C ALA A 48 34.53 12.15 -3.86
N SER A 49 35.16 12.70 -2.81
CA SER A 49 36.54 12.34 -2.46
C SER A 49 36.85 12.72 -1.01
N ALA A 50 37.27 11.70 -0.26
CA ALA A 50 38.02 11.72 1.00
C ALA A 50 37.33 11.77 2.38
N GLU A 51 36.03 12.04 2.55
CA GLU A 51 35.41 12.05 3.92
C GLU A 51 34.53 10.83 4.27
N VAL A 52 34.31 9.90 3.34
CA VAL A 52 33.34 8.79 3.50
C VAL A 52 33.77 7.72 4.52
N SER A 53 35.02 7.70 4.99
CA SER A 53 35.51 6.60 5.84
C SER A 53 35.20 6.74 7.34
N GLN A 54 34.71 7.88 7.84
CA GLN A 54 34.38 8.05 9.26
C GLN A 54 32.87 8.17 9.57
N ALA A 55 32.01 8.40 8.55
CA ALA A 55 30.56 8.54 8.73
C ALA A 55 29.77 7.20 8.74
N ALA A 56 30.37 6.11 8.25
CA ALA A 56 29.71 4.81 8.13
C ALA A 56 29.31 4.17 9.48
N GLY A 57 30.05 4.45 10.55
CA GLY A 57 29.75 3.96 11.90
C GLY A 57 28.62 4.72 12.61
N GLY A 58 28.43 6.01 12.28
CA GLY A 58 27.46 6.89 12.93
C GLY A 58 26.05 6.82 12.34
N GLY A 59 25.92 6.66 11.02
CA GLY A 59 24.63 6.58 10.32
C GLY A 59 23.82 5.33 10.70
N ALA A 60 24.48 4.18 10.80
CA ALA A 60 23.84 2.93 11.24
C ALA A 60 23.41 2.98 12.72
N ARG A 61 24.10 3.75 13.57
CA ARG A 61 23.73 3.95 14.98
C ARG A 61 22.53 4.91 15.10
N ARG A 62 22.50 5.98 14.29
CA ARG A 62 21.40 6.96 14.27
C ARG A 62 20.09 6.39 13.71
N LEU A 63 20.15 5.48 12.74
CA LEU A 63 18.98 4.72 12.23
C LEU A 63 18.43 3.69 13.24
N ARG A 64 19.23 3.28 14.23
CA ARG A 64 18.80 2.36 15.31
C ARG A 64 18.03 3.07 16.43
N ASP A 65 18.22 4.38 16.60
CA ASP A 65 17.57 5.20 17.63
C ASP A 65 16.27 5.87 17.15
N GLU A 66 15.72 5.45 16.00
CA GLU A 66 14.37 5.86 15.61
C GLU A 66 13.35 5.34 16.63
N THR A 67 12.71 6.27 17.34
CA THR A 67 11.71 5.96 18.36
C THR A 67 10.57 5.13 17.77
N LEU A 68 9.91 4.31 18.59
CA LEU A 68 8.70 3.58 18.18
C LEU A 68 7.63 4.52 17.60
N PHE A 69 7.56 5.74 18.14
CA PHE A 69 6.68 6.80 17.65
C PHE A 69 7.00 7.23 16.22
N SER A 70 8.28 7.47 15.89
CA SER A 70 8.73 7.80 14.53
C SER A 70 8.37 6.70 13.54
N LYS A 71 8.59 5.43 13.93
CA LYS A 71 8.26 4.26 13.10
C LYS A 71 6.76 4.14 12.85
N LEU A 72 5.94 4.33 13.88
CA LEU A 72 4.49 4.33 13.74
C LEU A 72 4.00 5.50 12.88
N HIS A 73 4.56 6.71 13.07
CA HIS A 73 4.24 7.88 12.24
C HIS A 73 4.54 7.63 10.76
N LEU A 74 5.72 7.10 10.46
CA LEU A 74 6.11 6.73 9.10
C LEU A 74 5.17 5.68 8.52
N ALA A 75 4.82 4.65 9.29
CA ALA A 75 3.89 3.60 8.85
C ALA A 75 2.48 4.15 8.57
N LEU A 76 1.95 5.02 9.44
CA LEU A 76 0.65 5.67 9.26
C LEU A 76 0.65 6.59 8.03
N ALA A 77 1.68 7.43 7.87
CA ALA A 77 1.80 8.32 6.73
C ALA A 77 1.97 7.56 5.40
N PHE A 78 2.55 6.35 5.44
CA PHE A 78 2.76 5.52 4.25
C PHE A 78 1.51 4.74 3.84
N LEU A 79 0.81 4.10 4.79
CA LEU A 79 -0.31 3.18 4.51
C LEU A 79 -1.70 3.85 4.58
N THR A 80 -1.78 5.14 4.94
CA THR A 80 -3.05 5.86 5.06
C THR A 80 -3.00 7.24 4.40
N ARG A 81 -4.17 7.82 4.15
CA ARG A 81 -4.36 9.22 3.72
C ARG A 81 -4.80 10.13 4.87
N LEU A 82 -4.55 9.72 6.12
CA LEU A 82 -4.82 10.58 7.26
C LEU A 82 -4.01 11.88 7.16
N PRO A 83 -4.58 13.03 7.55
CA PRO A 83 -3.92 14.32 7.46
C PRO A 83 -2.83 14.45 8.55
N LEU A 84 -1.72 13.76 8.34
CA LEU A 84 -0.56 13.75 9.23
C LEU A 84 0.54 14.69 8.72
N PRO A 85 1.34 15.30 9.61
CA PRO A 85 2.56 15.98 9.21
C PRO A 85 3.50 15.03 8.41
N PRO A 86 4.27 15.55 7.45
CA PRO A 86 5.23 14.71 6.74
C PRO A 86 6.24 14.10 7.72
N PRO A 87 6.57 12.80 7.59
CA PRO A 87 7.54 12.18 8.49
C PRO A 87 8.91 12.88 8.36
N ALA A 88 9.67 12.92 9.45
CA ALA A 88 11.01 13.48 9.43
C ALA A 88 11.98 12.50 8.70
N PRO A 89 12.88 13.01 7.83
CA PRO A 89 13.95 12.18 7.27
C PRO A 89 14.96 11.78 8.37
N PRO A 90 15.62 10.60 8.27
CA PRO A 90 15.63 9.68 7.13
C PRO A 90 14.45 8.68 7.11
N PHE A 91 13.93 8.37 5.91
CA PHE A 91 12.82 7.42 5.74
C PHE A 91 13.30 5.96 5.73
N ALA A 92 13.26 5.29 6.89
CA ALA A 92 13.62 3.88 7.02
C ALA A 92 12.37 2.97 7.01
N LEU A 93 11.67 2.88 5.87
CA LEU A 93 10.41 2.14 5.75
C LEU A 93 10.53 0.66 6.18
N ALA A 94 11.61 -0.02 5.77
CA ALA A 94 11.91 -1.38 6.18
C ALA A 94 11.95 -1.58 7.70
N GLY A 95 12.36 -0.57 8.49
CA GLY A 95 12.36 -0.63 9.95
C GLY A 95 10.99 -0.33 10.57
N ALA A 96 10.20 0.53 9.91
CA ALA A 96 8.85 0.89 10.33
C ALA A 96 7.80 -0.19 10.05
N MET A 97 8.11 -1.12 9.15
CA MET A 97 7.25 -2.25 8.77
C MET A 97 6.77 -3.12 9.94
N GLY A 98 7.51 -3.18 11.05
CA GLY A 98 7.08 -3.87 12.27
C GLY A 98 5.82 -3.26 12.89
N MET A 99 5.53 -1.99 12.61
CA MET A 99 4.37 -1.24 13.10
C MET A 99 3.17 -1.32 12.16
N PHE A 100 3.29 -1.96 10.99
CA PHE A 100 2.20 -2.09 10.02
C PHE A 100 0.91 -2.74 10.60
N PRO A 101 0.98 -3.73 11.51
CA PRO A 101 -0.21 -4.25 12.18
C PRO A 101 -0.99 -3.18 12.96
N LEU A 102 -0.31 -2.19 13.58
CA LEU A 102 -0.98 -1.10 14.29
C LEU A 102 -1.71 -0.16 13.33
N VAL A 103 -1.16 0.06 12.13
CA VAL A 103 -1.90 0.77 11.08
C VAL A 103 -3.14 -0.01 10.65
N GLY A 104 -3.02 -1.34 10.58
CA GLY A 104 -4.16 -2.24 10.37
C GLY A 104 -5.23 -2.11 11.45
N LEU A 105 -4.82 -2.00 12.72
CA LEU A 105 -5.73 -1.76 13.83
C LEU A 105 -6.48 -0.44 13.66
N VAL A 106 -5.78 0.65 13.30
CA VAL A 106 -6.41 1.96 13.06
C VAL A 106 -7.45 1.89 11.92
N VAL A 107 -7.09 1.27 10.79
CA VAL A 107 -8.00 1.13 9.63
C VAL A 107 -9.18 0.23 9.98
N GLY A 108 -8.94 -0.90 10.66
CA GLY A 108 -9.98 -1.82 11.09
C GLY A 108 -10.94 -1.23 12.09
N CYS A 109 -10.45 -0.46 13.06
CA CYS A 109 -11.30 0.29 13.99
C CYS A 109 -12.12 1.37 13.29
N ALA A 110 -11.57 2.04 12.27
CA ALA A 110 -12.34 3.00 11.47
C ALA A 110 -13.49 2.32 10.72
N GLY A 111 -13.21 1.19 10.07
CA GLY A 111 -14.24 0.36 9.42
C GLY A 111 -15.29 -0.15 10.40
N ALA A 112 -14.87 -0.69 11.54
CA ALA A 112 -15.75 -1.20 12.59
C ALA A 112 -16.62 -0.09 13.21
N GLY A 113 -16.06 1.10 13.40
CA GLY A 113 -16.80 2.27 13.89
C GLY A 113 -17.88 2.72 12.90
N VAL A 114 -17.54 2.80 11.61
CA VAL A 114 -18.52 3.11 10.55
C VAL A 114 -19.59 2.03 10.46
N TYR A 115 -19.21 0.75 10.55
CA TYR A 115 -20.15 -0.36 10.60
C TYR A 115 -21.13 -0.22 11.77
N ALA A 116 -20.64 0.02 12.99
CA ALA A 116 -21.47 0.15 14.19
C ALA A 116 -22.45 1.32 14.09
N LEU A 117 -22.00 2.47 13.59
CA LEU A 117 -22.85 3.64 13.36
C LEU A 117 -23.91 3.35 12.28
N ALA A 118 -23.51 2.76 11.16
CA ALA A 118 -24.43 2.43 10.07
C ALA A 118 -25.46 1.38 10.51
N ALA A 119 -25.04 0.33 11.22
CA ALA A 119 -25.91 -0.74 11.70
C ALA A 119 -26.93 -0.28 12.75
N SER A 120 -26.74 0.90 13.36
CA SER A 120 -27.73 1.50 14.26
C SER A 120 -28.96 2.05 13.54
N VAL A 121 -28.86 2.29 12.22
CA VAL A 121 -29.92 2.93 11.42
C VAL A 121 -30.22 2.23 10.08
N LEU A 122 -29.32 1.39 9.58
CA LEU A 122 -29.42 0.68 8.31
C LEU A 122 -29.40 -0.84 8.50
N ALA A 123 -29.92 -1.55 7.50
CA ALA A 123 -29.80 -3.01 7.44
C ALA A 123 -28.32 -3.46 7.36
N PRO A 124 -27.99 -4.71 7.74
CA PRO A 124 -26.61 -5.20 7.78
C PRO A 124 -25.86 -5.07 6.45
N GLY A 125 -26.53 -5.35 5.32
CA GLY A 125 -25.93 -5.29 3.98
C GLY A 125 -25.31 -3.91 3.65
N PRO A 126 -26.10 -2.82 3.61
CA PRO A 126 -25.56 -1.47 3.41
C PRO A 126 -24.47 -1.08 4.43
N SER A 127 -24.61 -1.47 5.69
CA SER A 127 -23.64 -1.17 6.76
C SER A 127 -22.26 -1.78 6.49
N VAL A 128 -22.21 -3.01 5.98
CA VAL A 128 -20.96 -3.67 5.55
C VAL A 128 -20.27 -2.90 4.42
N TRP A 129 -21.04 -2.49 3.42
CA TRP A 129 -20.49 -1.75 2.27
C TRP A 129 -19.97 -0.37 2.65
N LEU A 130 -20.66 0.33 3.56
CA LEU A 130 -20.17 1.59 4.11
C LEU A 130 -18.88 1.41 4.93
N ALA A 131 -18.76 0.33 5.68
CA ALA A 131 -17.54 -0.01 6.41
C ALA A 131 -16.36 -0.25 5.46
N LEU A 132 -16.56 -1.02 4.39
CA LEU A 132 -15.54 -1.24 3.35
C LEU A 132 -15.19 0.07 2.62
N ALA A 133 -16.18 0.90 2.29
CA ALA A 133 -15.92 2.20 1.68
C ALA A 133 -15.07 3.10 2.60
N ALA A 134 -15.33 3.08 3.91
CA ALA A 134 -14.56 3.84 4.87
C ALA A 134 -13.09 3.38 4.93
N THR A 135 -12.83 2.08 4.90
CA THR A 135 -11.46 1.55 4.94
C THR A 135 -10.68 1.92 3.68
N VAL A 136 -11.32 1.85 2.51
CA VAL A 136 -10.76 2.31 1.22
C VAL A 136 -10.47 3.82 1.25
N LEU A 137 -11.36 4.64 1.82
CA LEU A 137 -11.14 6.09 1.92
C LEU A 137 -9.98 6.42 2.87
N VAL A 138 -9.87 5.74 4.00
CA VAL A 138 -8.79 5.93 4.97
C VAL A 138 -7.43 5.55 4.38
N THR A 139 -7.35 4.49 3.57
CA THR A 139 -6.11 4.09 2.88
C THR A 139 -5.87 4.89 1.60
N GLY A 140 -6.90 5.56 1.07
CA GLY A 140 -6.87 6.21 -0.23
C GLY A 140 -6.82 5.24 -1.40
N GLY A 141 -7.29 4.01 -1.24
CA GLY A 141 -7.28 2.97 -2.27
C GLY A 141 -5.89 2.43 -2.63
N LEU A 142 -4.88 2.62 -1.76
CA LEU A 142 -3.49 2.27 -2.06
C LEU A 142 -3.30 0.80 -2.44
N HIS A 143 -3.93 -0.12 -1.70
CA HIS A 143 -3.75 -1.54 -1.93
C HIS A 143 -4.68 -2.06 -3.03
N GLU A 144 -5.87 -1.47 -3.15
CA GLU A 144 -6.81 -1.70 -4.23
C GLU A 144 -6.16 -1.38 -5.59
N ASP A 145 -5.49 -0.24 -5.70
CA ASP A 145 -4.70 0.15 -6.88
C ASP A 145 -3.64 -0.92 -7.21
N GLY A 146 -2.89 -1.35 -6.19
CA GLY A 146 -1.89 -2.41 -6.37
C GLY A 146 -2.47 -3.75 -6.83
N LEU A 147 -3.66 -4.13 -6.37
CA LEU A 147 -4.36 -5.33 -6.85
C LEU A 147 -4.78 -5.18 -8.31
N ALA A 148 -5.30 -4.00 -8.70
CA ALA A 148 -5.72 -3.72 -10.06
C ALA A 148 -4.52 -3.76 -11.03
N ASP A 149 -3.43 -3.08 -10.68
CA ASP A 149 -2.19 -3.03 -11.46
C ASP A 149 -1.57 -4.42 -11.63
N VAL A 150 -1.54 -5.23 -10.57
CA VAL A 150 -1.04 -6.61 -10.66
C VAL A 150 -1.93 -7.45 -11.58
N ALA A 151 -3.25 -7.30 -11.50
CA ALA A 151 -4.18 -8.04 -12.35
C ALA A 151 -4.03 -7.65 -13.83
N ASP A 152 -3.97 -6.36 -14.13
CA ASP A 152 -3.78 -5.85 -15.49
C ASP A 152 -2.38 -6.18 -16.03
N GLY A 153 -1.35 -6.00 -15.22
CA GLY A 153 0.01 -6.36 -15.54
C GLY A 153 0.11 -7.82 -15.89
N PHE A 154 -0.25 -8.71 -14.95
CA PHE A 154 0.00 -10.14 -15.08
C PHE A 154 -0.97 -10.82 -16.07
N GLY A 155 -2.19 -10.30 -16.21
CA GLY A 155 -3.18 -10.79 -17.16
C GLY A 155 -2.99 -10.26 -18.59
N GLY A 156 -2.50 -9.03 -18.74
CA GLY A 156 -2.38 -8.36 -20.04
C GLY A 156 -0.97 -8.37 -20.65
N GLY A 157 0.08 -8.54 -19.85
CA GLY A 157 1.47 -8.49 -20.32
C GLY A 157 2.00 -9.84 -20.79
N THR A 158 2.66 -9.87 -21.96
CA THR A 158 3.24 -11.09 -22.55
C THR A 158 4.57 -11.51 -21.93
N ASP A 159 5.38 -10.55 -21.50
CA ASP A 159 6.69 -10.76 -20.88
C ASP A 159 6.89 -9.85 -19.66
N LYS A 160 8.02 -10.00 -18.95
CA LYS A 160 8.35 -9.22 -17.75
C LYS A 160 8.30 -7.70 -18.03
N THR A 161 8.83 -7.26 -19.16
CA THR A 161 8.94 -5.83 -19.51
C THR A 161 7.55 -5.25 -19.78
N ALA A 162 6.71 -5.97 -20.54
CA ALA A 162 5.33 -5.59 -20.82
C ALA A 162 4.48 -5.54 -19.54
N LYS A 163 4.59 -6.55 -18.67
CA LYS A 163 3.89 -6.59 -17.36
C LYS A 163 4.24 -5.37 -16.51
N LEU A 164 5.53 -5.09 -16.34
CA LEU A 164 6.00 -3.94 -15.56
C LEU A 164 5.66 -2.59 -16.19
N ALA A 165 5.49 -2.53 -17.52
CA ALA A 165 5.06 -1.33 -18.21
C ALA A 165 3.56 -1.07 -17.98
N ILE A 166 2.73 -2.11 -18.05
CA ILE A 166 1.28 -2.02 -17.75
C ILE A 166 1.06 -1.60 -16.31
N MET A 167 1.76 -2.20 -15.34
CA MET A 167 1.69 -1.83 -13.91
C MET A 167 2.18 -0.40 -13.61
N LYS A 168 2.79 0.31 -14.56
CA LYS A 168 3.14 1.74 -14.40
C LYS A 168 2.13 2.66 -15.06
N ASP A 169 1.25 2.12 -15.87
CA ASP A 169 0.23 2.89 -16.56
C ASP A 169 -0.91 3.19 -15.60
N SER A 170 -1.24 4.46 -15.44
CA SER A 170 -2.35 4.90 -14.59
C SER A 170 -3.74 4.51 -15.10
N ARG A 171 -3.84 3.92 -16.30
CA ARG A 171 -5.11 3.47 -16.89
C ARG A 171 -5.44 2.07 -16.40
N ILE A 172 -6.65 1.91 -15.87
CA ILE A 172 -7.18 0.60 -15.50
C ILE A 172 -7.60 -0.20 -16.74
N GLY A 173 -7.27 -1.48 -16.76
CA GLY A 173 -7.70 -2.47 -17.74
C GLY A 173 -8.85 -3.35 -17.24
N SER A 174 -9.30 -4.27 -18.08
CA SER A 174 -10.43 -5.15 -17.75
C SER A 174 -10.10 -6.13 -16.62
N PHE A 175 -8.85 -6.59 -16.52
CA PHE A 175 -8.43 -7.49 -15.44
C PHE A 175 -8.42 -6.77 -14.09
N GLY A 176 -7.96 -5.52 -14.05
CA GLY A 176 -7.98 -4.69 -12.85
C GLY A 176 -9.41 -4.43 -12.36
N VAL A 177 -10.33 -4.07 -13.27
CA VAL A 177 -11.76 -3.90 -12.94
C VAL A 177 -12.36 -5.19 -12.36
N LEU A 178 -12.11 -6.33 -12.99
CA LEU A 178 -12.62 -7.62 -12.52
C LEU A 178 -12.02 -8.00 -11.15
N ALA A 179 -10.73 -7.78 -10.95
CA ALA A 179 -10.07 -8.07 -9.68
C ALA A 179 -10.61 -7.22 -8.54
N LEU A 180 -10.82 -5.92 -8.76
CA LEU A 180 -11.44 -5.01 -7.78
C LEU A 180 -12.88 -5.42 -7.47
N ALA A 181 -13.68 -5.69 -8.50
CA ALA A 181 -15.07 -6.10 -8.32
C ALA A 181 -15.17 -7.40 -7.52
N LEU A 182 -14.44 -8.44 -7.91
CA LEU A 182 -14.43 -9.72 -7.20
C LEU A 182 -13.87 -9.59 -5.79
N GLY A 183 -12.81 -8.81 -5.59
CA GLY A 183 -12.20 -8.60 -4.27
C GLY A 183 -13.13 -7.84 -3.31
N LEU A 184 -13.83 -6.82 -3.78
CA LEU A 184 -14.83 -6.11 -2.98
C LEU A 184 -16.06 -6.98 -2.69
N LEU A 185 -16.57 -7.69 -3.69
CA LEU A 185 -17.70 -8.62 -3.55
C LEU A 185 -17.41 -9.73 -2.54
N LEU A 186 -16.25 -10.39 -2.62
CA LEU A 186 -15.88 -11.44 -1.67
C LEU A 186 -15.77 -10.94 -0.23
N ARG A 187 -15.16 -9.76 -0.01
CA ARG A 187 -15.05 -9.17 1.33
C ARG A 187 -16.41 -8.74 1.87
N GLY A 188 -17.24 -8.11 1.02
CA GLY A 188 -18.58 -7.69 1.38
C GLY A 188 -19.49 -8.88 1.73
N THR A 189 -19.46 -9.95 0.92
CA THR A 189 -20.25 -11.15 1.20
C THR A 189 -19.75 -11.89 2.44
N ALA A 190 -18.42 -12.01 2.64
CA ALA A 190 -17.87 -12.63 3.84
C ALA A 190 -18.31 -11.92 5.13
N LEU A 191 -18.23 -10.58 5.14
CA LEU A 191 -18.68 -9.78 6.29
C LEU A 191 -20.21 -9.88 6.50
N ALA A 192 -20.99 -9.92 5.41
CA ALA A 192 -22.45 -10.03 5.50
C ALA A 192 -22.94 -11.38 6.04
N GLN A 193 -22.12 -12.43 6.01
CA GLN A 193 -22.46 -13.73 6.59
C GLN A 193 -22.29 -13.77 8.12
N LEU A 194 -21.57 -12.80 8.70
CA LEU A 194 -21.36 -12.75 10.15
C LEU A 194 -22.63 -12.22 10.84
N ALA A 195 -23.29 -13.10 11.59
CA ALA A 195 -24.62 -12.83 12.15
C ALA A 195 -24.63 -11.75 13.25
N ARG A 196 -23.51 -11.51 13.92
CA ARG A 196 -23.42 -10.64 15.10
C ARG A 196 -22.54 -9.40 14.82
N PRO A 197 -22.97 -8.18 15.16
CA PRO A 197 -22.20 -6.96 14.92
C PRO A 197 -20.77 -6.97 15.47
N GLU A 198 -20.56 -7.57 16.64
CA GLU A 198 -19.26 -7.72 17.28
C GLU A 198 -18.32 -8.66 16.49
N LEU A 199 -18.86 -9.67 15.81
CA LEU A 199 -18.07 -10.54 14.92
C LEU A 199 -17.63 -9.78 13.68
N VAL A 200 -18.50 -8.94 13.11
CA VAL A 200 -18.14 -8.05 11.99
C VAL A 200 -17.03 -7.08 12.39
N ALA A 201 -17.15 -6.45 13.55
CA ALA A 201 -16.12 -5.55 14.08
C ALA A 201 -14.78 -6.28 14.31
N GLY A 202 -14.81 -7.45 14.96
CA GLY A 202 -13.63 -8.28 15.17
C GLY A 202 -12.99 -8.73 13.86
N ALA A 203 -13.80 -9.09 12.86
CA ALA A 203 -13.33 -9.50 11.54
C ALA A 203 -12.66 -8.36 10.76
N LEU A 204 -13.25 -7.15 10.77
CA LEU A 204 -12.64 -5.96 10.16
C LEU A 204 -11.28 -5.64 10.78
N ILE A 205 -11.19 -5.68 12.12
CA ILE A 205 -9.94 -5.45 12.84
C ILE A 205 -8.91 -6.52 12.47
N ALA A 206 -9.25 -7.80 12.59
CA ALA A 206 -8.34 -8.91 12.34
C ALA A 206 -7.84 -8.92 10.89
N ALA A 207 -8.73 -8.71 9.91
CA ALA A 207 -8.37 -8.72 8.49
C ALA A 207 -7.40 -7.60 8.13
N HIS A 208 -7.62 -6.37 8.63
CA HIS A 208 -6.71 -5.26 8.35
C HIS A 208 -5.39 -5.37 9.12
N VAL A 209 -5.38 -5.92 10.33
CA VAL A 209 -4.17 -6.20 11.12
C VAL A 209 -3.30 -7.25 10.44
N LEU A 210 -3.85 -8.44 10.15
CA LEU A 210 -3.08 -9.57 9.63
C LEU A 210 -2.61 -9.37 8.20
N SER A 211 -3.42 -8.76 7.34
CA SER A 211 -3.04 -8.45 5.95
C SER A 211 -1.81 -7.55 5.85
N ARG A 212 -1.59 -6.70 6.86
CA ARG A 212 -0.43 -5.82 6.97
C ARG A 212 0.75 -6.48 7.69
N ALA A 213 0.47 -7.40 8.62
CA ALA A 213 1.49 -8.17 9.35
C ALA A 213 2.35 -9.06 8.44
N VAL A 214 1.79 -9.54 7.32
CA VAL A 214 2.48 -10.45 6.39
C VAL A 214 3.35 -9.74 5.34
N LEU A 215 3.16 -8.44 5.11
CA LEU A 215 3.90 -7.68 4.09
C LEU A 215 5.43 -7.69 4.24
N PRO A 216 6.01 -7.57 5.45
CA PRO A 216 7.46 -7.55 5.61
C PRO A 216 8.11 -8.88 5.20
N LEU A 217 7.38 -10.00 5.35
CA LEU A 217 7.86 -11.31 4.90
C LEU A 217 8.01 -11.37 3.38
N VAL A 218 7.03 -10.85 2.63
CA VAL A 218 7.08 -10.84 1.16
C VAL A 218 8.18 -9.92 0.66
N LEU A 219 8.29 -8.72 1.24
CA LEU A 219 9.35 -7.78 0.88
C LEU A 219 10.75 -8.35 1.18
N ARG A 220 10.89 -9.15 2.25
CA ARG A 220 12.13 -9.87 2.54
C ARG A 220 12.34 -11.08 1.62
N GLY A 221 11.29 -11.81 1.27
CA GLY A 221 11.39 -13.04 0.48
C GLY A 221 11.78 -12.79 -0.98
N LEU A 222 11.42 -11.63 -1.53
CA LEU A 222 11.59 -11.30 -2.94
C LEU A 222 12.66 -10.22 -3.14
N ALA A 223 13.32 -10.24 -4.30
CA ALA A 223 14.14 -9.13 -4.76
C ALA A 223 13.25 -8.06 -5.43
N PRO A 224 13.65 -6.77 -5.47
CA PRO A 224 12.94 -5.78 -6.26
C PRO A 224 12.91 -6.17 -7.75
N ALA A 225 11.74 -6.10 -8.39
CA ALA A 225 11.59 -6.48 -9.80
C ALA A 225 12.14 -5.43 -10.78
N ARG A 226 12.42 -4.21 -10.31
CA ARG A 226 12.97 -3.07 -11.06
C ARG A 226 13.74 -2.11 -10.13
N ASP A 227 14.67 -1.35 -10.68
CA ASP A 227 15.59 -0.47 -9.94
C ASP A 227 14.94 0.82 -9.37
N GLY A 228 13.62 1.00 -9.51
CA GLY A 228 12.94 2.23 -9.09
C GLY A 228 11.46 2.07 -8.71
N GLY A 229 10.94 3.01 -7.93
CA GLY A 229 9.57 3.02 -7.39
C GLY A 229 9.52 2.67 -5.89
N LEU A 230 8.32 2.75 -5.30
CA LEU A 230 8.11 2.59 -3.84
C LEU A 230 8.69 1.27 -3.29
N GLY A 231 8.65 0.19 -4.07
CA GLY A 231 9.23 -1.10 -3.68
C GLY A 231 10.76 -1.12 -3.60
N ALA A 232 11.46 -0.42 -4.51
CA ALA A 232 12.92 -0.38 -4.52
C ALA A 232 13.50 0.51 -3.40
N GLY A 233 12.78 1.57 -3.03
CA GLY A 233 13.15 2.48 -1.94
C GLY A 233 12.77 2.01 -0.54
N ALA A 234 11.99 0.93 -0.41
CA ALA A 234 11.51 0.44 0.88
C ALA A 234 12.64 -0.17 1.75
N GLY A 235 13.70 -0.67 1.13
CA GLY A 235 14.76 -1.43 1.79
C GLY A 235 14.35 -2.88 2.07
N ARG A 236 15.24 -3.63 2.74
CA ARG A 236 15.01 -5.05 3.10
C ARG A 236 14.77 -5.16 4.62
N PRO A 237 13.56 -5.54 5.07
CA PRO A 237 13.27 -5.61 6.50
C PRO A 237 14.07 -6.74 7.16
N GLU A 238 14.59 -6.49 8.35
CA GLU A 238 15.32 -7.48 9.15
C GLU A 238 14.38 -8.60 9.64
N PRO A 239 14.90 -9.80 9.95
CA PRO A 239 14.09 -10.89 10.51
C PRO A 239 13.32 -10.47 11.77
N ALA A 240 13.94 -9.66 12.64
CA ALA A 240 13.31 -9.15 13.85
C ALA A 240 12.09 -8.27 13.55
N VAL A 241 12.13 -7.47 12.47
CA VAL A 241 11.00 -6.65 12.04
C VAL A 241 9.85 -7.51 11.53
N CYS A 242 10.18 -8.57 10.78
CA CYS A 242 9.18 -9.52 10.30
C CYS A 242 8.51 -10.26 11.46
N LEU A 243 9.31 -10.75 12.42
CA LEU A 243 8.80 -11.42 13.62
C LEU A 243 7.94 -10.49 14.46
N LEU A 244 8.36 -9.23 14.64
CA LEU A 244 7.59 -8.22 15.36
C LEU A 244 6.23 -7.98 14.70
N ALA A 245 6.18 -7.84 13.37
CA ALA A 245 4.92 -7.65 12.66
C ALA A 245 3.96 -8.84 12.85
N LEU A 246 4.46 -10.07 12.72
CA LEU A 246 3.64 -11.27 12.93
C LEU A 246 3.18 -11.44 14.37
N ALA A 247 4.10 -11.27 15.34
CA ALA A 247 3.81 -11.41 16.75
C ALA A 247 2.79 -10.36 17.22
N LEU A 248 2.98 -9.10 16.81
CA LEU A 248 2.05 -8.02 17.12
C LEU A 248 0.70 -8.23 16.42
N GLY A 249 0.71 -8.64 15.15
CA GLY A 249 -0.53 -8.95 14.42
C GLY A 249 -1.34 -10.07 15.08
N LEU A 250 -0.68 -11.16 15.48
CA LEU A 250 -1.33 -12.26 16.19
C LEU A 250 -1.83 -11.82 17.57
N ALA A 251 -1.01 -11.11 18.35
CA ALA A 251 -1.37 -10.64 19.68
C ALA A 251 -2.63 -9.74 19.65
N LEU A 252 -2.71 -8.83 18.70
CA LEU A 252 -3.89 -7.97 18.52
C LEU A 252 -5.13 -8.79 18.11
N CYS A 253 -4.97 -9.80 17.27
CA CYS A 253 -6.10 -10.65 16.86
C CYS A 253 -6.60 -11.55 18.00
N LEU A 254 -5.73 -11.98 18.91
CA LEU A 254 -6.13 -12.76 20.10
C LEU A 254 -7.01 -11.96 21.07
N VAL A 255 -7.06 -10.63 20.96
CA VAL A 255 -7.97 -9.78 21.74
C VAL A 255 -9.40 -9.82 21.20
N VAL A 256 -9.57 -9.96 19.88
CA VAL A 256 -10.87 -9.83 19.20
C VAL A 256 -11.40 -11.14 18.63
N LEU A 257 -10.60 -12.21 18.62
CA LEU A 257 -10.95 -13.53 18.10
C LEU A 257 -10.59 -14.65 19.09
N PRO A 258 -11.33 -15.78 19.06
CA PRO A 258 -10.90 -17.01 19.72
C PRO A 258 -9.51 -17.47 19.23
N LYS A 259 -8.74 -18.11 20.12
CA LYS A 259 -7.35 -18.51 19.84
C LYS A 259 -7.18 -19.30 18.54
N ILE A 260 -8.01 -20.33 18.32
CA ILE A 260 -7.91 -21.19 17.13
C ILE A 260 -8.24 -20.39 15.88
N THR A 261 -9.29 -19.57 15.93
CA THR A 261 -9.73 -18.69 14.85
C THR A 261 -8.67 -17.67 14.47
N ALA A 262 -7.99 -17.05 15.46
CA ALA A 262 -6.90 -16.11 15.22
C ALA A 262 -5.70 -16.78 14.50
N VAL A 263 -5.34 -18.00 14.91
CA VAL A 263 -4.27 -18.77 14.26
C VAL A 263 -4.68 -19.17 12.84
N ALA A 264 -5.90 -19.66 12.63
CA ALA A 264 -6.40 -20.00 11.31
C ALA A 264 -6.40 -18.80 10.35
N ALA A 265 -6.84 -17.63 10.83
CA ALA A 265 -6.79 -16.37 10.08
C ALA A 265 -5.35 -15.98 9.71
N LEU A 266 -4.39 -16.09 10.63
CA LEU A 266 -2.99 -15.81 10.33
C LEU A 266 -2.43 -16.78 9.28
N LEU A 267 -2.75 -18.07 9.37
CA LEU A 267 -2.35 -19.06 8.37
C LEU A 267 -2.94 -18.75 6.99
N ALA A 268 -4.22 -18.35 6.92
CA ALA A 268 -4.85 -17.94 5.68
C ALA A 268 -4.16 -16.70 5.06
N ALA A 269 -3.83 -15.69 5.89
CA ALA A 269 -3.08 -14.52 5.44
C ALA A 269 -1.68 -14.90 4.90
N LEU A 270 -0.97 -15.79 5.58
CA LEU A 270 0.35 -16.28 5.16
C LEU A 270 0.29 -17.07 3.85
N LEU A 271 -0.73 -17.92 3.68
CA LEU A 271 -0.93 -18.68 2.45
C LEU A 271 -1.24 -17.77 1.26
N ALA A 272 -2.13 -16.78 1.45
CA ALA A 272 -2.42 -15.78 0.43
C ALA A 272 -1.18 -14.97 0.05
N ALA A 273 -0.41 -14.53 1.04
CA ALA A 273 0.84 -13.79 0.82
C ALA A 273 1.89 -14.63 0.10
N GLY A 274 2.08 -15.89 0.52
CA GLY A 274 3.00 -16.82 -0.13
C GLY A 274 2.59 -17.13 -1.57
N GLY A 275 1.31 -17.37 -1.82
CA GLY A 275 0.77 -17.61 -3.17
C GLY A 275 1.03 -16.44 -4.11
N MET A 276 0.73 -15.22 -3.67
CA MET A 276 1.00 -14.01 -4.46
C MET A 276 2.51 -13.76 -4.63
N ALA A 277 3.32 -14.02 -3.61
CA ALA A 277 4.78 -13.90 -3.71
C ALA A 277 5.37 -14.87 -4.75
N LEU A 278 4.93 -16.13 -4.75
CA LEU A 278 5.33 -17.14 -5.74
C LEU A 278 4.89 -16.74 -7.14
N LEU A 279 3.68 -16.21 -7.29
CA LEU A 279 3.18 -15.71 -8.56
C LEU A 279 4.02 -14.53 -9.05
N ALA A 280 4.33 -13.55 -8.19
CA ALA A 280 5.16 -12.40 -8.54
C ALA A 280 6.59 -12.80 -8.93
N GLN A 281 7.19 -13.75 -8.20
CA GLN A 281 8.50 -14.32 -8.55
C GLN A 281 8.48 -14.97 -9.94
N ARG A 282 7.41 -15.67 -10.29
CA ARG A 282 7.25 -16.31 -11.61
C ARG A 282 6.99 -15.31 -12.73
N GLN A 283 6.20 -14.28 -12.48
CA GLN A 283 5.70 -13.36 -13.50
C GLN A 283 6.69 -12.23 -13.82
N ILE A 284 7.35 -11.69 -12.81
CA ILE A 284 8.24 -10.52 -12.93
C ILE A 284 9.60 -10.69 -12.22
N GLY A 285 9.84 -11.84 -11.58
CA GLY A 285 11.11 -12.15 -10.92
C GLY A 285 11.36 -11.41 -9.61
N GLY A 286 10.32 -10.89 -8.96
CA GLY A 286 10.47 -10.09 -7.74
C GLY A 286 9.20 -9.38 -7.29
N HIS A 287 9.36 -8.33 -6.48
CA HIS A 287 8.26 -7.50 -5.98
C HIS A 287 8.27 -6.07 -6.55
N THR A 288 7.10 -5.44 -6.59
CA THR A 288 6.89 -3.98 -6.73
C THR A 288 6.10 -3.48 -5.51
N GLY A 289 5.76 -2.19 -5.46
CA GLY A 289 4.79 -1.68 -4.48
C GLY A 289 3.41 -2.30 -4.69
N ASP A 290 3.01 -2.42 -5.94
CA ASP A 290 1.71 -2.96 -6.39
C ASP A 290 1.54 -4.42 -5.98
N VAL A 291 2.61 -5.23 -6.06
CA VAL A 291 2.64 -6.61 -5.55
C VAL A 291 2.35 -6.65 -4.04
N LEU A 292 2.90 -5.72 -3.26
CA LEU A 292 2.58 -5.64 -1.82
C LEU A 292 1.12 -5.21 -1.59
N GLY A 293 0.58 -4.33 -2.43
CA GLY A 293 -0.84 -3.99 -2.44
C GLY A 293 -1.73 -5.20 -2.70
N ALA A 294 -1.42 -5.98 -3.74
CA ALA A 294 -2.12 -7.21 -4.06
C ALA A 294 -2.03 -8.26 -2.93
N VAL A 295 -0.84 -8.43 -2.33
CA VAL A 295 -0.66 -9.30 -1.14
C VAL A 295 -1.58 -8.85 -0.01
N GLN A 296 -1.63 -7.55 0.28
CA GLN A 296 -2.49 -7.03 1.34
C GLN A 296 -3.96 -7.35 1.08
N GLN A 297 -4.46 -7.09 -0.13
CA GLN A 297 -5.87 -7.32 -0.48
C GLN A 297 -6.23 -8.81 -0.47
N LEU A 298 -5.35 -9.68 -0.97
CA LEU A 298 -5.56 -11.12 -0.96
C LEU A 298 -5.53 -11.69 0.47
N ALA A 299 -4.60 -11.22 1.30
CA ALA A 299 -4.53 -11.63 2.71
C ALA A 299 -5.75 -11.15 3.50
N GLU A 300 -6.21 -9.91 3.28
CA GLU A 300 -7.44 -9.39 3.89
C GLU A 300 -8.65 -10.22 3.50
N THR A 301 -8.79 -10.52 2.21
CA THR A 301 -9.89 -11.34 1.68
C THR A 301 -9.85 -12.77 2.24
N ALA A 302 -8.66 -13.39 2.29
CA ALA A 302 -8.48 -14.75 2.83
C ALA A 302 -8.82 -14.84 4.32
N VAL A 303 -8.43 -13.82 5.11
CA VAL A 303 -8.82 -13.73 6.52
C VAL A 303 -10.34 -13.64 6.65
N LEU A 304 -10.99 -12.71 5.94
CA LEU A 304 -12.44 -12.53 6.02
C LEU A 304 -13.21 -13.80 5.62
N LEU A 305 -12.79 -14.48 4.55
CA LEU A 305 -13.40 -15.75 4.13
C LEU A 305 -13.21 -16.85 5.17
N THR A 306 -12.04 -16.89 5.83
CA THR A 306 -11.76 -17.86 6.91
C THR A 306 -12.67 -17.60 8.11
N LEU A 307 -12.86 -16.33 8.49
CA LEU A 307 -13.74 -15.96 9.60
C LEU A 307 -15.22 -16.21 9.29
N ALA A 308 -15.64 -16.03 8.03
CA ALA A 308 -17.01 -16.33 7.61
C ALA A 308 -17.29 -17.85 7.53
N ALA A 309 -16.25 -18.67 7.35
CA ALA A 309 -16.38 -20.12 7.25
C ALA A 309 -16.28 -20.84 8.61
N LEU A 310 -15.71 -20.19 9.63
CA LEU A 310 -15.58 -20.75 10.97
C LEU A 310 -16.79 -20.36 11.84
N PRO A 311 -17.35 -21.31 12.63
CA PRO A 311 -18.50 -21.06 13.49
C PRO A 311 -18.18 -20.20 14.73
#